data_AF-A0A2U2PDH5-F1
#
_entry.id   AF-A0A2U2PDH5-F1
#
_cell.length_a   1.000
_cell.length_b   1.000
_cell.length_c   1.000
_cell.angle_alpha   90.00
_cell.angle_beta   90.00
_cell.angle_gamma   90.00
#
_symmetry.space_group_name_H-M   'P 1'
#
loop_
_entity.id
_entity.type
_entity.pdbx_description
1 polymer ?
#
loop_
_entity_poly.entity_id
_entity_poly.type
_entity_poly.pdbx_seq_one_letter_code
_entity_poly.pdbx_strand_id
1 'polypeptide(L)'
;MKKVTSSYYKLPVGSIPFKEIPSLEDINYEYVYCKSFPLIDFMTLDFYLTSVYAAFDNEVEEVQDLQNRELLFGSVVADKFLTRGKAKCIKFGSIEEVISAEQLPHLRYCSNENRQADGKWFYMKDGHYTILSGIRSDFDKVKHLEAGAIYGDNIIRLRIVIEFLKRNVKDGLVELSEDQYKEIAYKVLCSDPTLLKSDDTVIVDGVNNWVPAMLLTPLYSEIPIKYRGKVMELQQVGGKIT
;
A
#
# COMPACT_ATOMS: atom_id res chain seq x y z
N MET A 1 -21.08 -12.58 -1.28
CA MET A 1 -20.56 -11.66 -2.31
C MET A 1 -21.18 -10.30 -2.10
N LYS A 2 -20.42 -9.22 -2.25
CA LYS A 2 -20.90 -7.85 -2.07
C LYS A 2 -20.55 -7.02 -3.30
N LYS A 3 -21.51 -6.24 -3.78
CA LYS A 3 -21.28 -5.26 -4.83
C LYS A 3 -20.59 -4.05 -4.22
N VAL A 4 -19.43 -3.67 -4.73
CA VAL A 4 -18.63 -2.55 -4.26
C VAL A 4 -18.25 -1.65 -5.42
N THR A 5 -18.06 -0.36 -5.14
CA THR A 5 -17.53 0.59 -6.12
C THR A 5 -16.04 0.77 -5.88
N SER A 6 -15.24 0.15 -6.74
CA SER A 6 -13.80 0.35 -6.78
C SER A 6 -13.50 1.69 -7.46
N SER A 7 -12.87 2.60 -6.73
CA SER A 7 -12.45 3.91 -7.23
C SER A 7 -10.97 3.91 -7.57
N TYR A 8 -10.62 4.57 -8.68
CA TYR A 8 -9.27 4.61 -9.20
C TYR A 8 -8.71 6.02 -9.13
N TYR A 9 -7.47 6.12 -8.65
CA TYR A 9 -6.82 7.36 -8.30
C TYR A 9 -5.42 7.44 -8.90
N LYS A 10 -5.02 8.65 -9.28
CA LYS A 10 -3.62 9.04 -9.49
C LYS A 10 -3.10 9.59 -8.16
N LEU A 11 -2.22 8.85 -7.49
CA LEU A 11 -1.53 9.27 -6.27
C LEU A 11 -0.29 10.07 -6.69
N PRO A 12 -0.18 11.37 -6.35
CA PRO A 12 1.01 12.14 -6.68
C PRO A 12 2.23 11.61 -5.93
N VAL A 13 3.35 11.48 -6.66
CA VAL A 13 4.64 11.07 -6.10
C VAL A 13 5.69 12.17 -6.19
N GLY A 14 5.33 13.35 -6.71
CA GLY A 14 6.26 14.48 -6.84
C GLY A 14 6.80 15.08 -5.53
N SER A 15 6.27 14.69 -4.37
CA SER A 15 6.90 15.02 -3.08
C SER A 15 8.13 14.16 -2.79
N ILE A 16 8.22 12.96 -3.38
CA ILE A 16 9.32 12.03 -3.13
C ILE A 16 10.62 12.61 -3.75
N PRO A 17 11.73 12.69 -2.99
CA PRO A 17 12.98 13.28 -3.47
C PRO A 17 13.78 12.26 -4.29
N PHE A 18 13.21 11.71 -5.36
CA PHE A 18 13.83 10.64 -6.17
C PHE A 18 15.25 11.01 -6.64
N LYS A 19 15.47 12.26 -7.04
CA LYS A 19 16.76 12.78 -7.50
C LYS A 19 17.88 12.77 -6.44
N GLU A 20 17.51 12.66 -5.17
CA GLU A 20 18.46 12.63 -4.04
C GLU A 20 18.71 11.19 -3.54
N ILE A 21 18.00 10.20 -4.10
CA ILE A 21 18.07 8.82 -3.66
C ILE A 21 18.91 8.01 -4.66
N PRO A 22 20.04 7.41 -4.21
CA PRO A 22 20.87 6.57 -5.06
C PRO A 22 20.06 5.48 -5.78
N SER A 23 20.32 5.31 -7.08
CA SER A 23 19.65 4.38 -8.01
C SER A 23 18.21 4.73 -8.42
N LEU A 24 17.65 5.84 -7.93
CA LEU A 24 16.30 6.31 -8.29
C LEU A 24 16.32 7.68 -8.99
N GLU A 25 17.49 8.22 -9.36
CA GLU A 25 17.66 9.59 -9.80
C GLU A 25 16.96 9.91 -11.12
N ASP A 26 16.84 8.90 -11.98
CA ASP A 26 16.21 9.00 -13.31
C ASP A 26 14.68 8.88 -13.26
N ILE A 27 14.10 8.62 -12.08
CA ILE A 27 12.65 8.56 -11.91
C ILE A 27 12.06 9.97 -12.05
N ASN A 28 11.22 10.15 -13.08
CA ASN A 28 10.54 11.41 -13.39
C ASN A 28 9.00 11.26 -13.40
N TYR A 29 8.47 10.31 -12.62
CA TYR A 29 7.03 10.06 -12.55
C TYR A 29 6.29 11.16 -11.79
N GLU A 30 5.16 11.60 -12.31
CA GLU A 30 4.28 12.54 -11.59
C GLU A 30 3.32 11.81 -10.64
N TYR A 31 2.84 10.65 -11.07
CA TYR A 31 1.81 9.88 -10.39
C TYR A 31 2.07 8.38 -10.41
N VAL A 32 1.44 7.68 -9.48
CA VAL A 32 1.19 6.24 -9.57
C VAL A 32 -0.30 5.96 -9.55
N TYR A 33 -0.69 4.84 -10.15
CA TYR A 33 -2.09 4.45 -10.21
C TYR A 33 -2.46 3.57 -9.03
N CYS A 34 -3.60 3.89 -8.41
CA CYS A 34 -4.15 3.15 -7.29
C CYS A 34 -5.61 2.76 -7.53
N LYS A 35 -6.00 1.60 -7.03
CA LYS A 35 -7.40 1.17 -6.89
C LYS A 35 -7.76 1.13 -5.41
N SER A 36 -8.92 1.62 -5.03
CA SER A 36 -9.36 1.64 -3.63
C SER A 36 -10.85 1.34 -3.51
N PHE A 37 -11.25 0.52 -2.54
CA PHE A 37 -12.66 0.27 -2.22
C PHE A 37 -12.88 0.21 -0.70
N PRO A 38 -14.06 0.60 -0.20
CA PRO A 38 -14.33 0.65 1.23
C PRO A 38 -14.50 -0.74 1.84
N LEU A 39 -14.01 -0.91 3.07
CA LEU A 39 -14.12 -2.14 3.86
C LEU A 39 -15.31 -2.17 4.82
N ILE A 40 -16.11 -1.08 4.86
CA ILE A 40 -17.26 -0.93 5.75
C ILE A 40 -18.23 -2.11 5.65
N ASP A 41 -18.48 -2.57 4.43
CA ASP A 41 -19.40 -3.66 4.18
C ASP A 41 -18.82 -5.02 4.59
N PHE A 42 -17.51 -5.18 4.72
CA PHE A 42 -16.90 -6.48 5.04
C PHE A 42 -16.62 -6.63 6.52
N MET A 43 -16.27 -5.53 7.20
CA MET A 43 -15.73 -5.57 8.56
C MET A 43 -16.30 -4.50 9.47
N THR A 44 -17.29 -3.71 9.02
CA THR A 44 -17.81 -2.53 9.75
C THR A 44 -16.75 -1.49 10.09
N LEU A 45 -15.73 -1.38 9.23
CA LEU A 45 -14.60 -0.47 9.39
C LEU A 45 -14.63 0.64 8.35
N ASP A 46 -14.43 1.88 8.79
CA ASP A 46 -14.31 3.05 7.91
C ASP A 46 -12.88 3.18 7.33
N PHE A 47 -12.37 2.09 6.78
CA PHE A 47 -11.09 2.00 6.09
C PHE A 47 -11.28 1.52 4.66
N TYR A 48 -10.23 1.65 3.86
CA TYR A 48 -10.22 1.29 2.46
C TYR A 48 -9.13 0.25 2.20
N LEU A 49 -9.40 -0.69 1.31
CA LEU A 49 -8.37 -1.55 0.76
C LEU A 49 -7.84 -0.92 -0.53
N THR A 50 -6.57 -0.55 -0.53
CA THR A 50 -5.93 0.23 -1.58
C THR A 50 -4.81 -0.58 -2.24
N SER A 51 -4.93 -0.82 -3.54
CA SER A 51 -3.91 -1.51 -4.35
C SER A 51 -3.12 -0.50 -5.17
N VAL A 52 -1.81 -0.71 -5.28
CA VAL A 52 -0.91 0.17 -6.05
C VAL A 52 -0.40 -0.61 -7.26
N TYR A 53 -0.63 -0.07 -8.46
CA TYR A 53 -0.21 -0.72 -9.69
C TYR A 53 1.27 -0.45 -9.98
N ALA A 54 1.96 -1.44 -10.53
CA ALA A 54 3.30 -1.29 -11.11
C ALA A 54 3.22 -0.65 -12.52
N ALA A 55 2.39 0.39 -12.67
CA ALA A 55 2.23 1.15 -13.89
C ALA A 55 2.78 2.56 -13.63
N PHE A 56 4.01 2.79 -14.09
CA PHE A 56 4.71 4.07 -13.94
C PHE A 56 4.79 4.84 -15.26
N ASP A 57 4.17 4.31 -16.31
CA ASP A 57 4.08 4.95 -17.61
C ASP A 57 3.01 6.05 -17.55
N ASN A 58 3.26 7.17 -18.23
CA ASN A 58 2.38 8.35 -18.17
C ASN A 58 1.00 8.15 -18.87
N GLU A 59 0.76 7.00 -19.50
CA GLU A 59 -0.36 6.78 -20.42
C GLU A 59 -1.29 5.65 -19.96
N VAL A 60 -2.03 5.89 -18.88
CA VAL A 60 -3.27 5.16 -18.59
C VAL A 60 -4.40 6.12 -18.93
N GLU A 61 -5.06 5.88 -20.07
CA GLU A 61 -6.19 6.68 -20.52
C GLU A 61 -7.49 6.22 -19.85
N GLU A 62 -7.65 4.90 -19.69
CA GLU A 62 -8.87 4.30 -19.13
C GLU A 62 -8.58 3.40 -17.92
N VAL A 63 -9.58 3.26 -17.04
CA VAL A 63 -9.46 2.42 -15.84
C VAL A 63 -9.27 0.95 -16.20
N GLN A 64 -9.85 0.52 -17.32
CA GLN A 64 -9.81 -0.83 -17.86
C GLN A 64 -8.37 -1.30 -18.11
N ASP A 65 -7.48 -0.38 -18.50
CA ASP A 65 -6.07 -0.66 -18.76
C ASP A 65 -5.32 -1.12 -17.51
N LEU A 66 -5.81 -0.78 -16.32
CA LEU A 66 -5.23 -1.19 -15.05
C LEU A 66 -5.69 -2.57 -14.58
N GLN A 67 -6.81 -3.09 -15.10
CA GLN A 67 -7.39 -4.33 -14.57
C GLN A 67 -6.44 -5.53 -14.72
N ASN A 68 -5.59 -5.51 -15.74
CA ASN A 68 -4.64 -6.58 -16.05
C ASN A 68 -3.19 -6.24 -15.67
N ARG A 69 -2.94 -5.08 -15.06
CA ARG A 69 -1.58 -4.66 -14.68
C ARG A 69 -1.18 -5.32 -13.37
N GLU A 70 0.11 -5.66 -13.26
CA GLU A 70 0.67 -6.15 -12.00
C GLU A 70 0.62 -5.06 -10.93
N LEU A 71 0.51 -5.49 -9.67
CA LEU A 71 0.65 -4.60 -8.52
C LEU A 71 2.13 -4.40 -8.16
N LEU A 72 2.46 -3.27 -7.58
CA LEU A 72 3.81 -2.97 -7.11
C LEU A 72 4.15 -3.77 -5.85
N PHE A 73 3.22 -3.75 -4.88
CA PHE A 73 3.33 -4.44 -3.60
C PHE A 73 1.96 -4.85 -3.08
N GLY A 74 1.08 -5.42 -3.92
CA GLY A 74 -0.24 -5.85 -3.45
C GLY A 74 -1.17 -4.71 -3.00
N SER A 75 -1.99 -4.97 -1.99
CA SER A 75 -3.02 -4.06 -1.45
C SER A 75 -2.75 -3.76 0.01
N VAL A 76 -2.94 -2.51 0.45
CA VAL A 76 -2.80 -2.01 1.83
C VAL A 76 -4.15 -1.56 2.39
N VAL A 77 -4.39 -1.76 3.69
CA VAL A 77 -5.48 -1.07 4.40
C VAL A 77 -5.00 0.34 4.66
N ALA A 78 -5.85 1.32 4.39
CA ALA A 78 -5.52 2.72 4.57
C ALA A 78 -6.78 3.53 4.87
N ASP A 79 -6.58 4.72 5.44
CA ASP A 79 -7.58 5.77 5.39
C ASP A 79 -7.92 6.13 3.94
N LYS A 80 -9.04 6.84 3.79
CA LYS A 80 -9.45 7.39 2.51
C LYS A 80 -8.38 8.35 1.97
N PHE A 81 -8.05 8.21 0.68
CA PHE A 81 -7.17 9.14 -0.01
C PHE A 81 -7.57 10.61 0.18
N LEU A 82 -6.57 11.47 0.35
CA LEU A 82 -6.77 12.91 0.38
C LEU A 82 -7.23 13.39 -1.00
N THR A 83 -8.40 14.00 -1.09
CA THR A 83 -8.97 14.50 -2.36
C THR A 83 -8.89 16.03 -2.50
N ARG A 84 -8.28 16.71 -1.52
CA ARG A 84 -8.13 18.17 -1.46
C ARG A 84 -6.71 18.54 -1.07
N GLY A 85 -6.30 19.76 -1.40
CA GLY A 85 -4.95 20.27 -1.12
C GLY A 85 -3.93 19.97 -2.24
N LYS A 86 -2.67 20.34 -2.01
CA LYS A 86 -1.58 20.19 -2.99
C LYS A 86 -1.17 18.74 -3.23
N ALA A 87 -1.21 17.90 -2.20
CA ALA A 87 -0.89 16.47 -2.28
C ALA A 87 -2.12 15.59 -2.60
N LYS A 88 -3.19 16.17 -3.16
CA LYS A 88 -4.43 15.45 -3.42
C LYS A 88 -4.23 14.33 -4.44
N CYS A 89 -4.84 13.19 -4.16
CA CYS A 89 -5.09 12.14 -5.13
C CYS A 89 -6.17 12.60 -6.11
N ILE A 90 -5.95 12.31 -7.40
CA ILE A 90 -6.89 12.68 -8.48
C ILE A 90 -7.69 11.44 -8.84
N LYS A 91 -8.99 11.43 -8.53
CA LYS A 91 -9.88 10.36 -9.01
C LYS A 91 -9.99 10.48 -10.53
N PHE A 92 -9.71 9.40 -11.24
CA PHE A 92 -9.81 9.38 -12.71
C PHE A 92 -10.81 8.33 -13.22
N GLY A 93 -11.36 7.47 -12.35
CA GLY A 93 -12.52 6.66 -12.69
C GLY A 93 -13.00 5.74 -11.56
N SER A 94 -13.98 4.90 -11.89
CA SER A 94 -14.52 3.88 -10.98
C SER A 94 -15.20 2.75 -11.73
N ILE A 95 -15.16 1.56 -11.15
CA ILE A 95 -15.82 0.35 -11.67
C ILE A 95 -16.64 -0.28 -10.54
N GLU A 96 -17.85 -0.73 -10.86
CA GLU A 96 -18.62 -1.59 -9.97
C GLU A 96 -18.13 -3.02 -10.08
N GLU A 97 -17.80 -3.64 -8.95
CA GLU A 97 -17.26 -4.99 -8.89
C GLU A 97 -18.01 -5.81 -7.84
N VAL A 98 -18.01 -7.13 -8.01
CA VAL A 98 -18.57 -8.04 -7.02
C VAL A 98 -17.42 -8.76 -6.34
N ILE A 99 -17.22 -8.48 -5.05
CA ILE A 99 -16.14 -9.08 -4.24
C ILE A 99 -16.74 -10.13 -3.29
N SER A 100 -16.20 -11.33 -3.30
CA SER A 100 -16.52 -12.39 -2.34
C SER A 100 -15.60 -12.34 -1.12
N ALA A 101 -16.05 -12.87 0.02
CA ALA A 101 -15.20 -12.99 1.21
C ALA A 101 -13.99 -13.92 0.96
N GLU A 102 -14.11 -14.89 0.05
CA GLU A 102 -13.03 -15.77 -0.39
C GLU A 102 -11.96 -15.06 -1.22
N GLN A 103 -12.26 -13.89 -1.78
CA GLN A 103 -11.28 -13.00 -2.39
C GLN A 103 -10.59 -12.11 -1.37
N LEU A 104 -10.97 -12.18 -0.09
CA LEU A 104 -10.32 -11.52 1.06
C LEU A 104 -10.10 -12.52 2.21
N PRO A 105 -9.57 -13.73 1.96
CA PRO A 105 -9.58 -14.86 2.90
C PRO A 105 -8.78 -14.61 4.18
N HIS A 106 -7.86 -13.64 4.12
CA HIS A 106 -6.98 -13.26 5.21
C HIS A 106 -7.37 -11.92 5.82
N LEU A 107 -8.44 -11.26 5.39
CA LEU A 107 -8.88 -10.01 5.99
C LEU A 107 -9.71 -10.32 7.25
N ARG A 108 -9.13 -10.11 8.45
CA ARG A 108 -9.81 -10.33 9.76
C ARG A 108 -9.71 -9.09 10.64
N TYR A 109 -10.75 -8.78 11.42
CA TYR A 109 -10.77 -7.71 12.43
C TYR A 109 -11.12 -8.27 13.79
N CYS A 110 -10.40 -7.89 14.84
CA CYS A 110 -10.73 -8.23 16.22
C CYS A 110 -11.02 -6.95 17.02
N SER A 111 -12.23 -6.84 17.58
CA SER A 111 -12.72 -5.67 18.33
C SER A 111 -12.94 -5.92 19.82
N ASN A 112 -12.52 -7.07 20.37
CA ASN A 112 -12.97 -7.49 21.70
C ASN A 112 -12.17 -6.84 22.84
N GLU A 113 -12.82 -5.93 23.57
CA GLU A 113 -12.33 -5.24 24.78
C GLU A 113 -11.99 -6.17 25.96
N ASN A 114 -12.48 -7.42 25.95
CA ASN A 114 -12.27 -8.40 27.04
C ASN A 114 -10.98 -9.24 26.90
N ARG A 115 -10.13 -8.97 25.90
CA ARG A 115 -8.75 -9.47 25.85
C ARG A 115 -7.82 -8.27 26.03
N GLN A 116 -7.62 -7.87 27.29
CA GLN A 116 -6.88 -6.68 27.74
C GLN A 116 -5.38 -6.62 27.37
N ALA A 117 -4.91 -7.35 26.35
CA ALA A 117 -3.55 -7.26 25.81
C ALA A 117 -3.48 -6.73 24.37
N ASP A 118 -4.62 -6.63 23.68
CA ASP A 118 -4.68 -6.63 22.21
C ASP A 118 -5.48 -5.42 21.70
N GLY A 119 -4.84 -4.49 20.98
CA GLY A 119 -5.50 -3.38 20.28
C GLY A 119 -6.40 -3.82 19.11
N LYS A 120 -6.78 -2.87 18.24
CA LYS A 120 -7.49 -3.16 16.98
C LYS A 120 -6.50 -3.80 16.01
N TRP A 121 -6.70 -5.07 15.66
CA TRP A 121 -5.78 -5.78 14.77
C TRP A 121 -6.47 -6.24 13.49
N PHE A 122 -5.74 -6.10 12.40
CA PHE A 122 -5.93 -6.92 11.22
C PHE A 122 -5.05 -8.17 11.36
N TYR A 123 -5.42 -9.33 10.82
CA TYR A 123 -4.53 -10.51 10.81
C TYR A 123 -4.57 -11.18 9.46
N MET A 124 -3.45 -11.16 8.73
CA MET A 124 -3.29 -11.87 7.48
C MET A 124 -2.30 -13.02 7.61
N LYS A 125 -2.84 -14.24 7.58
CA LYS A 125 -2.03 -15.46 7.60
C LYS A 125 -1.38 -15.68 6.22
N ASP A 126 -0.13 -16.13 6.19
CA ASP A 126 0.56 -16.65 4.99
C ASP A 126 0.95 -15.65 3.87
N GLY A 127 0.96 -14.33 4.14
CA GLY A 127 1.56 -13.34 3.21
C GLY A 127 0.80 -13.15 1.89
N HIS A 128 -0.47 -13.55 1.84
CA HIS A 128 -1.34 -13.25 0.71
C HIS A 128 -2.11 -11.96 1.03
N TYR A 129 -2.05 -11.00 0.12
CA TYR A 129 -2.22 -9.55 0.32
C TYR A 129 -1.03 -8.94 1.07
N THR A 130 -0.43 -7.92 0.48
CA THR A 130 0.69 -7.21 1.11
C THR A 130 0.11 -5.95 1.77
N ILE A 131 -0.64 -6.17 2.85
CA ILE A 131 -0.96 -5.13 3.83
C ILE A 131 0.09 -5.26 4.92
N LEU A 132 0.89 -4.21 5.13
CA LEU A 132 1.60 -4.05 6.38
C LEU A 132 0.63 -3.60 7.46
N SER A 133 -0.14 -4.56 7.95
CA SER A 133 -0.27 -4.83 9.38
C SER A 133 -1.25 -5.98 9.53
N GLY A 134 -0.74 -7.09 10.07
CA GLY A 134 -1.60 -8.09 10.65
C GLY A 134 -0.89 -9.37 11.01
N ILE A 135 0.09 -9.26 11.91
CA ILE A 135 0.66 -10.41 12.60
C ILE A 135 0.70 -10.06 14.09
N ARG A 136 0.18 -10.96 14.93
CA ARG A 136 0.42 -10.93 16.37
C ARG A 136 1.90 -11.20 16.60
N SER A 137 2.63 -10.22 17.11
CA SER A 137 3.99 -10.43 17.59
C SER A 137 3.95 -11.33 18.83
N ASP A 138 4.78 -12.37 18.87
CA ASP A 138 5.06 -13.14 20.10
C ASP A 138 5.99 -12.36 21.06
N PHE A 139 6.43 -11.17 20.69
CA PHE A 139 7.23 -10.26 21.49
C PHE A 139 6.36 -9.10 22.01
N ASP A 140 6.28 -8.97 23.34
CA ASP A 140 5.50 -7.99 24.12
C ASP A 140 5.77 -6.49 23.82
N LYS A 141 6.57 -6.15 22.80
CA LYS A 141 7.06 -4.78 22.57
C LYS A 141 6.94 -4.26 21.12
N VAL A 142 6.13 -4.88 20.25
CA VAL A 142 5.92 -4.35 18.90
C VAL A 142 4.67 -3.47 18.87
N LYS A 143 4.87 -2.15 18.80
CA LYS A 143 3.81 -1.16 18.63
C LYS A 143 3.18 -1.31 17.24
N HIS A 144 1.85 -1.27 17.21
CA HIS A 144 1.04 -1.34 16.00
C HIS A 144 1.44 -0.27 14.99
N LEU A 145 1.66 -0.69 13.75
CA LEU A 145 1.84 0.21 12.61
C LEU A 145 0.48 0.69 12.15
N GLU A 146 -0.11 1.58 12.95
CA GLU A 146 -1.16 2.55 12.65
C GLU A 146 -1.74 3.00 14.00
N ALA A 147 -0.99 3.82 14.73
CA ALA A 147 -1.66 4.90 15.44
C ALA A 147 -2.38 5.69 14.35
N GLY A 148 -3.72 5.83 14.43
CA GLY A 148 -4.59 6.43 13.41
C GLY A 148 -4.36 7.93 13.15
N ALA A 149 -3.10 8.35 13.10
CA ALA A 149 -2.62 9.72 12.91
C ALA A 149 -1.61 9.83 11.75
N ILE A 150 -1.44 8.78 10.93
CA ILE A 150 -0.50 8.82 9.80
C ILE A 150 -1.27 8.50 8.52
N TYR A 151 -1.42 9.53 7.69
CA TYR A 151 -2.14 9.53 6.42
C TYR A 151 -1.66 8.38 5.52
N GLY A 152 -2.59 7.51 5.12
CA GLY A 152 -2.30 6.32 4.32
C GLY A 152 -1.48 6.60 3.04
N ASP A 153 -1.68 7.76 2.43
CA ASP A 153 -0.96 8.24 1.25
C ASP A 153 0.58 8.24 1.46
N ASN A 154 1.05 8.62 2.64
CA ASN A 154 2.48 8.79 2.93
C ASN A 154 3.17 7.43 3.10
N ILE A 155 2.51 6.50 3.78
CA ILE A 155 3.00 5.13 3.94
C ILE A 155 3.04 4.44 2.58
N ILE A 156 2.04 4.69 1.72
CA ILE A 156 2.04 4.19 0.34
C ILE A 156 3.24 4.75 -0.44
N ARG A 157 3.49 6.06 -0.37
CA ARG A 157 4.66 6.69 -1.01
C ARG A 157 5.98 6.11 -0.52
N LEU A 158 6.14 5.98 0.80
CA LEU A 158 7.32 5.34 1.39
C LEU A 158 7.49 3.92 0.85
N ARG A 159 6.41 3.14 0.79
CA ARG A 159 6.48 1.77 0.31
C ARG A 159 6.87 1.69 -1.17
N ILE A 160 6.40 2.60 -2.02
CA ILE A 160 6.83 2.70 -3.43
C ILE A 160 8.36 2.83 -3.50
N VAL A 161 8.95 3.73 -2.71
CA VAL A 161 10.40 3.93 -2.68
C VAL A 161 11.12 2.66 -2.24
N ILE A 162 10.69 2.04 -1.14
CA ILE A 162 11.32 0.83 -0.63
C ILE A 162 11.25 -0.32 -1.65
N GLU A 163 10.14 -0.48 -2.37
CA GLU A 163 10.03 -1.51 -3.40
C GLU A 163 10.94 -1.26 -4.60
N PHE A 164 11.12 0.00 -5.02
CA PHE A 164 12.09 0.31 -6.06
C PHE A 164 13.52 0.04 -5.62
N LEU A 165 13.88 0.45 -4.41
CA LEU A 165 15.21 0.17 -3.86
C LEU A 165 15.47 -1.34 -3.73
N LYS A 166 14.49 -2.12 -3.25
CA LYS A 166 14.60 -3.57 -3.18
C LYS A 166 14.85 -4.21 -4.55
N ARG A 167 14.17 -3.72 -5.61
CA ARG A 167 14.41 -4.16 -6.99
C ARG A 167 15.84 -3.84 -7.41
N ASN A 168 16.28 -2.61 -7.21
CA ASN A 168 17.62 -2.16 -7.59
C ASN A 168 18.73 -2.88 -6.82
N VAL A 169 18.54 -3.17 -5.53
CA VAL A 169 19.47 -3.99 -4.74
C VAL A 169 19.54 -5.40 -5.29
N LYS A 170 18.40 -5.99 -5.61
CA LYS A 170 18.33 -7.33 -6.21
C LYS A 170 19.01 -7.38 -7.58
N ASP A 171 18.85 -6.34 -8.38
CA ASP A 171 19.45 -6.21 -9.71
C ASP A 171 20.93 -5.80 -9.67
N GLY A 172 21.50 -5.60 -8.46
CA GLY A 172 22.91 -5.26 -8.26
C GLY A 172 23.26 -3.82 -8.64
N LEU A 173 22.27 -2.94 -8.79
CA LEU A 173 22.46 -1.52 -9.14
C LEU A 173 22.92 -0.68 -7.95
N VAL A 174 22.59 -1.12 -6.73
CA VAL A 174 22.97 -0.45 -5.48
C VAL A 174 23.13 -1.46 -4.36
N GLU A 175 23.94 -1.14 -3.37
CA GLU A 175 24.03 -1.89 -2.12
C GLU A 175 23.58 -0.97 -0.98
N LEU A 176 22.61 -1.41 -0.18
CA LEU A 176 22.03 -0.62 0.91
C LEU A 176 21.95 -1.45 2.19
N SER A 177 22.50 -0.90 3.27
CA SER A 177 22.27 -1.38 4.63
C SER A 177 20.88 -0.97 5.13
N GLU A 178 20.39 -1.63 6.18
CA GLU A 178 19.13 -1.25 6.83
C GLU A 178 19.11 0.22 7.29
N ASP A 179 20.23 0.72 7.80
CA ASP A 179 20.35 2.11 8.23
C ASP A 179 20.27 3.10 7.06
N GLN A 180 20.80 2.75 5.89
CA GLN A 180 20.64 3.54 4.67
C GLN A 180 19.18 3.55 4.20
N TYR A 181 18.47 2.42 4.29
CA TYR A 181 17.02 2.39 4.03
C TYR A 181 16.25 3.31 4.98
N LYS A 182 16.61 3.33 6.27
CA LYS A 182 15.99 4.21 7.26
C LYS A 182 16.27 5.68 6.99
N GLU A 183 17.50 6.03 6.62
CA GLU A 183 17.85 7.41 6.25
C GLU A 183 17.04 7.89 5.04
N ILE A 184 16.93 7.06 4.00
CA ILE A 184 16.11 7.36 2.82
C ILE A 184 14.64 7.50 3.21
N ALA A 185 14.11 6.57 4.00
CA ALA A 185 12.73 6.61 4.47
C ALA A 185 12.41 7.89 5.26
N TYR A 186 13.34 8.32 6.11
CA TYR A 186 13.23 9.58 6.83
C TYR A 186 13.13 10.77 5.87
N LYS A 187 14.03 10.87 4.88
CA LYS A 187 13.99 11.93 3.86
C LYS A 187 12.67 11.94 3.09
N VAL A 188 12.18 10.77 2.70
CA VAL A 188 10.87 10.63 2.00
C VAL A 188 9.73 11.15 2.87
N LEU A 189 9.68 10.82 4.15
CA LEU A 189 8.60 11.29 5.02
C LEU A 189 8.70 12.79 5.33
N CYS A 190 9.91 13.32 5.54
CA CYS A 190 10.14 14.76 5.74
C CYS A 190 9.78 15.60 4.50
N SER A 191 9.87 15.02 3.30
CA SER A 191 9.48 15.68 2.06
C SER A 191 7.96 15.78 1.87
N ASP A 192 7.17 15.01 2.64
CA ASP A 192 5.72 15.00 2.48
C ASP A 192 5.07 16.28 3.07
N PRO A 193 4.32 17.07 2.28
CA PRO A 193 3.69 18.30 2.74
C PRO A 193 2.76 18.12 3.95
N THR A 194 2.19 16.93 4.13
CA THR A 194 1.28 16.62 5.23
C THR A 194 1.99 16.33 6.55
N LEU A 195 3.30 16.02 6.50
CA LEU A 195 4.15 15.72 7.66
C LEU A 195 5.09 16.86 8.03
N LEU A 196 5.11 17.97 7.27
CA LEU A 196 5.95 19.15 7.55
C LEU A 196 5.76 19.77 8.95
N LYS A 197 4.64 19.47 9.64
CA LYS A 197 4.34 19.95 10.99
C LYS A 197 4.47 18.86 12.07
N SER A 198 4.80 17.64 11.67
CA SER A 198 5.03 16.54 12.59
C SER A 198 6.36 16.73 13.30
N ASP A 199 6.45 16.23 14.53
CA ASP A 199 7.71 16.17 15.27
C ASP A 199 8.63 15.13 14.63
N ASP A 200 9.92 15.46 14.48
CA ASP A 200 10.95 14.56 13.94
C ASP A 200 10.97 13.22 14.68
N THR A 201 10.72 13.22 15.99
CA THR A 201 10.66 11.99 16.80
C THR A 201 9.57 11.04 16.34
N VAL A 202 8.41 11.56 15.91
CA VAL A 202 7.30 10.76 15.37
C VAL A 202 7.68 10.15 14.03
N ILE A 203 8.40 10.91 13.19
CA ILE A 203 8.88 10.42 11.89
C ILE A 203 9.92 9.32 12.09
N VAL A 204 10.90 9.53 12.97
CA VAL A 204 11.94 8.55 13.31
C VAL A 204 11.31 7.27 13.87
N ASP A 205 10.35 7.39 14.79
CA ASP A 205 9.61 6.23 15.32
C ASP A 205 8.87 5.50 14.19
N GLY A 206 8.20 6.23 13.28
CA GLY A 206 7.56 5.65 12.10
C GLY A 206 8.55 4.85 11.24
N VAL A 207 9.68 5.47 10.87
CA VAL A 207 10.75 4.84 10.07
C VAL A 207 11.26 3.55 10.72
N ASN A 208 11.62 3.62 12.00
CA ASN A 208 12.18 2.49 12.74
C ASN A 208 11.21 1.32 12.87
N ASN A 209 9.90 1.59 12.88
CA ASN A 209 8.90 0.54 12.94
C ASN A 209 8.52 0.01 11.55
N TRP A 210 8.39 0.86 10.53
CA TRP A 210 7.89 0.47 9.22
C TRP A 210 8.94 -0.20 8.33
N VAL A 211 10.14 0.40 8.24
CA VAL A 211 11.15 -0.02 7.27
C VAL A 211 11.54 -1.50 7.44
N PRO A 212 11.85 -2.00 8.65
CA PRO A 212 12.20 -3.41 8.82
C PRO A 212 11.11 -4.35 8.29
N ALA A 213 9.84 -4.05 8.58
CA ALA A 213 8.71 -4.84 8.10
C ALA A 213 8.56 -4.78 6.56
N MET A 214 8.85 -3.63 5.95
CA MET A 214 8.85 -3.47 4.49
C MET A 214 9.94 -4.32 3.81
N LEU A 215 11.13 -4.38 4.41
CA LEU A 215 12.28 -5.14 3.91
C LEU A 215 12.09 -6.65 4.05
N LEU A 216 11.41 -7.12 5.10
CA LEU A 216 11.09 -8.54 5.28
C LEU A 216 10.09 -9.08 4.25
N THR A 217 9.35 -8.21 3.57
CA THR A 217 8.41 -8.64 2.54
C THR A 217 9.16 -8.92 1.24
N PRO A 218 8.92 -10.04 0.54
CA PRO A 218 9.48 -10.26 -0.80
C PRO A 218 8.97 -9.21 -1.80
N LEU A 219 9.62 -9.09 -2.96
CA LEU A 219 9.06 -8.31 -4.07
C LEU A 219 7.77 -8.98 -4.54
N TYR A 220 6.76 -8.20 -4.93
CA TYR A 220 5.48 -8.78 -5.39
C TYR A 220 5.65 -9.73 -6.59
N SER A 221 6.60 -9.41 -7.48
CA SER A 221 6.96 -10.24 -8.63
C SER A 221 7.62 -11.58 -8.26
N GLU A 222 8.02 -11.79 -7.02
CA GLU A 222 8.57 -13.06 -6.52
C GLU A 222 7.53 -13.93 -5.84
N ILE A 223 6.40 -13.37 -5.45
CA ILE A 223 5.31 -14.12 -4.83
C ILE A 223 4.71 -15.04 -5.92
N PRO A 224 4.54 -16.36 -5.68
CA PRO A 224 3.88 -17.22 -6.65
C PRO A 224 2.48 -16.73 -7.01
N ILE A 225 2.06 -16.86 -8.28
CA ILE A 225 0.78 -16.31 -8.77
C ILE A 225 -0.42 -16.74 -7.91
N LYS A 226 -0.49 -18.01 -7.51
CA LYS A 226 -1.55 -18.57 -6.63
C LYS A 226 -1.67 -17.87 -5.26
N TYR A 227 -0.65 -17.10 -4.89
CA TYR A 227 -0.46 -16.43 -3.61
C TYR A 227 -0.49 -14.90 -3.73
N ARG A 228 -0.39 -14.37 -4.96
CA ARG A 228 -0.67 -12.97 -5.23
C ARG A 228 -2.18 -12.77 -5.04
N GLY A 229 -2.57 -11.73 -4.30
CA GLY A 229 -3.99 -11.38 -4.15
C GLY A 229 -4.66 -11.38 -5.53
N LYS A 230 -5.87 -11.97 -5.63
CA LYS A 230 -6.56 -12.25 -6.90
C LYS A 230 -6.88 -10.96 -7.69
N VAL A 231 -5.88 -10.40 -8.37
CA VAL A 231 -6.07 -9.48 -9.50
C VAL A 231 -6.10 -10.27 -10.81
N MET A 232 -5.52 -11.48 -10.83
CA MET A 232 -5.32 -12.30 -12.03
C MET A 232 -6.52 -13.15 -12.52
N GLU A 233 -7.71 -13.03 -11.92
CA GLU A 233 -8.88 -13.81 -12.38
C GLU A 233 -10.13 -12.93 -12.45
N LEU A 234 -10.14 -11.96 -13.36
CA LEU A 234 -11.36 -11.41 -13.94
C LEU A 234 -11.46 -11.83 -15.40
N GLN A 235 -11.46 -13.15 -15.65
CA GLN A 235 -12.12 -13.68 -16.83
C GLN A 235 -13.00 -14.85 -16.42
N GLN A 236 -14.24 -14.80 -16.92
CA GLN A 236 -15.27 -15.84 -16.89
C GLN A 236 -16.18 -15.92 -15.66
N VAL A 237 -16.97 -14.86 -15.40
CA VAL A 237 -18.39 -15.08 -15.08
C VAL A 237 -19.21 -13.94 -15.72
N GLY A 238 -19.96 -14.26 -16.78
CA GLY A 238 -21.21 -13.52 -17.06
C GLY A 238 -21.36 -12.74 -18.38
N GLY A 239 -20.62 -13.05 -19.43
CA GLY A 239 -20.94 -12.55 -20.78
C GLY A 239 -21.72 -13.58 -21.60
N LYS A 240 -23.05 -13.65 -21.44
CA LYS A 240 -23.90 -14.24 -22.50
C LYS A 240 -23.98 -13.21 -23.63
N ILE A 241 -23.37 -13.55 -24.77
CA ILE A 241 -23.69 -12.92 -26.04
C ILE A 241 -25.04 -13.49 -26.47
N THR A 242 -26.05 -12.63 -26.53
CA THR A 242 -27.19 -12.74 -27.43
C THR A 242 -27.33 -11.41 -28.13
#